data_AF-A0A1Y2DDH8-F1
#
_entry.id   AF-A0A1Y2DDH8-F1
#
_cell.length_a   1.000
_cell.length_b   1.000
_cell.length_c   1.000
_cell.angle_alpha   90.00
_cell.angle_beta   90.00
_cell.angle_gamma   90.00
#
_symmetry.space_group_name_H-M   'P 1'
#
loop_
_entity.id
_entity.type
_entity.pdbx_description
1 polymer ?
#
loop_
_entity_poly.entity_id
_entity_poly.type
_entity_poly.pdbx_seq_one_letter_code
_entity_poly.pdbx_strand_id
1 'polypeptide(L)'
;MKFLSLIYFLFALLLSTVIAKETCCEVCPVGKEKYYSIDLKYNRCGECCMKSRDYWIFHIFEKGLKKAENEHPCSELGYNKYLETETHGALFIKMTLDKYDVSD
;
A
#
# COMPACT_ATOMS: atom_id res chain seq x y z
N MET A 1 -26.10 -5.78 -43.83
CA MET A 1 -26.48 -4.82 -42.77
C MET A 1 -26.63 -5.42 -41.36
N LYS A 2 -26.58 -6.76 -41.15
CA LYS A 2 -26.58 -7.36 -39.79
C LYS A 2 -25.18 -7.64 -39.23
N PHE A 3 -24.18 -7.84 -40.09
CA PHE A 3 -22.79 -8.13 -39.69
C PHE A 3 -22.01 -6.89 -39.18
N LEU A 4 -22.34 -5.68 -39.64
CA LEU A 4 -21.72 -4.45 -39.10
C LEU A 4 -22.18 -4.13 -37.66
N SER A 5 -23.38 -4.57 -37.27
CA SER A 5 -23.93 -4.33 -35.92
C SER A 5 -23.25 -5.23 -34.86
N LEU A 6 -22.85 -6.45 -35.26
CA LEU A 6 -22.18 -7.41 -34.37
C LEU A 6 -20.75 -6.97 -34.01
N ILE A 7 -20.07 -6.30 -34.93
CA ILE A 7 -18.71 -5.77 -34.73
C ILE A 7 -18.72 -4.58 -33.76
N TYR A 8 -19.79 -3.77 -33.78
CA TYR A 8 -19.97 -2.65 -32.84
C TYR A 8 -20.24 -3.15 -31.41
N PHE A 9 -20.95 -4.27 -31.27
CA PHE A 9 -21.17 -4.92 -29.96
C PHE A 9 -19.89 -5.56 -29.37
N LEU A 10 -18.97 -6.03 -30.23
CA LEU A 10 -17.68 -6.58 -29.80
C LEU A 10 -16.65 -5.49 -29.41
N PHE A 11 -16.74 -4.29 -29.99
CA PHE A 11 -15.84 -3.19 -29.67
C PHE A 11 -16.20 -2.47 -28.35
N ALA A 12 -17.45 -2.57 -27.89
CA ALA A 12 -17.90 -1.98 -26.63
C ALA A 12 -17.50 -2.77 -25.37
N LEU A 13 -17.03 -4.02 -25.52
CA LEU A 13 -16.62 -4.87 -24.38
C LEU A 13 -15.16 -4.67 -23.93
N LEU A 14 -14.41 -3.79 -24.62
CA LEU A 14 -13.00 -3.49 -24.37
C LEU A 14 -12.79 -2.16 -23.64
N LEU A 15 -13.76 -1.71 -22.83
CA LEU A 15 -13.44 -0.80 -21.72
C LEU A 15 -12.81 -1.63 -20.60
N SER A 16 -11.54 -1.96 -20.76
CA SER A 16 -10.72 -2.49 -19.67
C SER A 16 -10.70 -1.44 -18.57
N THR A 17 -11.44 -1.68 -17.48
CA THR A 17 -11.33 -0.88 -16.27
C THR A 17 -9.90 -1.01 -15.75
N VAL A 18 -9.09 0.03 -15.92
CA VAL A 18 -7.82 0.17 -15.21
C VAL A 18 -8.18 0.33 -13.74
N ILE A 19 -8.16 -0.78 -12.99
CA ILE A 19 -8.24 -0.74 -11.54
C ILE A 19 -6.89 -0.18 -11.08
N ALA A 20 -6.81 1.14 -10.89
CA ALA A 20 -5.70 1.73 -10.16
C ALA A 20 -5.68 1.04 -8.79
N LYS A 21 -4.55 0.41 -8.44
CA LYS A 21 -4.39 -0.28 -7.15
C LYS A 21 -4.40 0.81 -6.07
N GLU A 22 -5.55 0.98 -5.41
CA GLU A 22 -5.73 2.02 -4.39
C GLU A 22 -4.74 1.82 -3.25
N THR A 23 -3.94 2.86 -2.98
CA THR A 23 -3.09 2.98 -1.80
C THR A 23 -3.95 2.89 -0.54
N CYS A 24 -3.52 2.15 0.48
CA CYS A 24 -4.33 1.96 1.70
C CYS A 24 -4.15 3.05 2.74
N CYS A 25 -2.99 3.68 2.75
CA CYS A 25 -2.40 4.13 3.98
C CYS A 25 -1.88 5.56 3.91
N GLU A 26 -2.05 6.27 2.79
CA GLU A 26 -1.73 7.70 2.63
C GLU A 26 -2.29 8.52 3.81
N VAL A 27 -3.58 8.35 4.12
CA VAL A 27 -4.26 8.99 5.27
C VAL A 27 -4.78 7.93 6.23
N CYS A 28 -4.44 8.07 7.53
CA CYS A 28 -4.92 7.11 8.52
C CYS A 28 -6.35 7.39 8.99
N PRO A 29 -7.20 6.35 9.08
CA PRO A 29 -8.54 6.49 9.62
C PRO A 29 -8.49 6.84 11.11
N VAL A 30 -9.57 7.46 11.60
CA VAL A 30 -9.72 7.86 13.00
C VAL A 30 -9.43 6.68 13.94
N GLY A 31 -8.61 6.94 14.97
CA GLY A 31 -8.21 5.96 15.96
C GLY A 31 -7.07 5.03 15.54
N LYS A 32 -6.44 5.28 14.38
CA LYS A 32 -5.17 4.69 13.98
C LYS A 32 -4.12 5.77 13.81
N GLU A 33 -2.87 5.40 13.99
CA GLU A 33 -1.71 6.27 13.78
C GLU A 33 -0.85 5.72 12.65
N LYS A 34 -0.06 6.60 12.05
CA LYS A 34 0.88 6.26 10.98
C LYS A 34 2.13 5.61 11.59
N TYR A 35 2.55 4.50 10.99
CA TYR A 35 3.80 3.82 11.30
C TYR A 35 4.53 3.51 10.00
N TYR A 36 5.85 3.32 10.09
CA TYR A 36 6.67 2.92 8.96
C TYR A 36 7.79 1.96 9.40
N SER A 37 8.32 1.20 8.44
CA SER A 37 9.59 0.49 8.60
C SER A 37 10.40 0.54 7.31
N ILE A 38 11.71 0.40 7.44
CA ILE A 38 12.64 0.29 6.32
C ILE A 38 13.09 -1.17 6.21
N ASP A 39 12.74 -1.80 5.09
CA ASP A 39 13.30 -3.07 4.70
C ASP A 39 14.69 -2.86 4.10
N LEU A 40 15.72 -3.07 4.93
CA LEU A 40 17.12 -2.96 4.54
C LEU A 40 17.56 -4.03 3.53
N LYS A 41 16.83 -5.14 3.38
CA LYS A 41 17.20 -6.23 2.47
C LYS A 41 16.92 -5.85 1.02
N TYR A 42 15.76 -5.24 0.77
CA TYR A 42 15.36 -4.82 -0.56
C TYR A 42 15.46 -3.30 -0.76
N ASN A 43 15.95 -2.57 0.25
CA ASN A 43 16.04 -1.12 0.24
C ASN A 43 14.69 -0.46 -0.08
N ARG A 44 13.67 -0.82 0.71
CA ARG A 44 12.29 -0.34 0.55
C ARG A 44 11.76 0.23 1.85
N CYS A 45 10.76 1.09 1.75
CA CYS A 45 10.03 1.58 2.90
C CYS A 45 8.57 1.13 2.83
N GLY A 46 8.00 0.74 3.96
CA GLY A 46 6.59 0.41 4.09
C GLY A 46 5.93 1.30 5.11
N GLU A 47 4.75 1.85 4.79
CA GLU A 47 3.95 2.67 5.70
C GLU A 47 2.55 2.11 5.89
N CYS A 48 2.04 2.17 7.12
CA CYS A 48 0.76 1.58 7.49
C CYS A 48 0.01 2.40 8.53
N CYS A 49 -1.28 2.10 8.66
CA CYS A 49 -2.14 2.66 9.70
C CYS A 49 -2.50 1.59 10.73
N MET A 50 -2.05 1.79 11.96
CA MET A 50 -2.15 0.82 13.04
C MET A 50 -2.68 1.47 14.32
N LYS A 51 -3.43 0.71 15.14
CA LYS A 51 -3.78 1.18 16.49
C LYS A 51 -2.54 1.11 17.37
N SER A 52 -2.28 2.13 18.17
CA SER A 52 -1.07 2.19 19.02
C SER A 52 -0.92 0.97 19.95
N ARG A 53 -2.04 0.41 20.41
CA ARG A 53 -2.05 -0.79 21.26
C ARG A 53 -1.55 -2.07 20.56
N ASP A 54 -1.58 -2.10 19.23
CA ASP A 54 -1.15 -3.25 18.44
C ASP A 54 0.36 -3.18 18.12
N TYR A 55 1.00 -2.02 18.35
CA TYR A 55 2.41 -1.76 18.03
C TYR A 55 3.35 -2.83 18.57
N TRP A 56 3.19 -3.23 19.83
CA TRP A 56 4.09 -4.20 20.47
C TRP A 56 4.06 -5.56 19.77
N ILE A 57 2.92 -5.98 19.22
CA ILE A 57 2.79 -7.25 18.50
C ILE A 57 3.56 -7.17 17.19
N PHE A 58 3.35 -6.12 16.42
CA PHE A 58 3.99 -5.96 15.12
C PHE A 58 5.48 -5.65 15.23
N HIS A 59 5.90 -4.93 16.27
CA HIS A 59 7.32 -4.63 16.52
C HIS A 59 8.16 -5.88 16.87
N ILE A 60 7.54 -6.96 17.34
CA ILE A 60 8.22 -8.26 17.52
C ILE A 60 8.66 -8.83 16.16
N PHE A 61 7.80 -8.71 15.15
CA PHE A 61 8.06 -9.25 13.81
C PHE A 61 8.86 -8.27 12.94
N GLU A 62 8.62 -6.97 13.10
CA GLU A 62 9.23 -5.89 12.34
C GLU A 62 10.01 -4.98 13.29
N LYS A 63 11.26 -5.35 13.61
CA LYS A 63 12.10 -4.60 14.57
C LYS A 63 12.38 -3.17 14.14
N GLY A 64 12.31 -2.88 12.84
CA GLY A 64 12.47 -1.53 12.29
C GLY A 64 11.22 -0.64 12.41
N LEU A 65 10.08 -1.20 12.85
CA LEU A 65 8.81 -0.49 12.91
C LEU A 65 8.88 0.69 13.88
N LYS A 66 8.52 1.87 13.39
CA LYS A 66 8.53 3.13 14.12
C LYS A 66 7.21 3.86 13.93
N LYS A 67 6.79 4.60 14.95
CA LYS A 67 5.73 5.59 14.81
C LYS A 67 6.23 6.73 13.92
N ALA A 68 5.40 7.17 12.98
CA ALA A 68 5.73 8.29 12.11
C ALA A 68 5.43 9.62 12.82
N GLU A 69 6.22 10.65 12.49
CA GLU A 69 5.98 12.03 12.93
C GLU A 69 5.23 12.87 11.89
N ASN A 70 5.10 12.34 10.67
CA ASN A 70 4.46 12.98 9.52
C ASN A 70 3.56 11.98 8.76
N GLU A 71 2.83 12.49 7.77
CA GLU A 71 1.86 11.70 7.00
C GLU A 71 2.53 10.79 5.97
N HIS A 72 3.69 11.15 5.43
CA HIS A 72 4.38 10.39 4.36
C HIS A 72 5.84 10.07 4.73
N PRO A 73 6.09 9.26 5.77
CA PRO A 73 7.44 9.03 6.30
C PRO A 73 8.36 8.38 5.27
N CYS A 74 7.84 7.52 4.38
CA CYS A 74 8.66 6.90 3.35
C CYS A 74 9.18 7.93 2.34
N SER A 75 8.32 8.86 1.91
CA SER A 75 8.67 9.95 0.99
C SER A 75 9.76 10.86 1.59
N GLU A 76 9.58 11.27 2.86
CA GLU A 76 10.55 12.10 3.60
C GLU A 76 11.94 11.43 3.75
N LEU A 77 11.98 10.10 3.68
CA LEU A 77 13.21 9.30 3.76
C LEU A 77 13.80 8.96 2.37
N GLY A 78 13.24 9.51 1.29
CA GLY A 78 13.72 9.31 -0.09
C GLY A 78 13.10 8.14 -0.83
N TYR A 79 12.07 7.50 -0.28
CA TYR A 79 11.33 6.40 -0.91
C TYR A 79 10.05 6.94 -1.54
N ASN A 80 10.16 7.60 -2.70
CA ASN A 80 9.01 8.27 -3.34
C ASN A 80 8.33 7.43 -4.43
N LYS A 81 8.85 6.23 -4.73
CA LYS A 81 8.32 5.40 -5.82
C LYS A 81 7.38 4.34 -5.25
N TYR A 82 6.08 4.61 -5.27
CA TYR A 82 5.08 3.61 -4.87
C TYR A 82 5.26 2.32 -5.69
N LEU A 83 5.28 1.19 -5.00
CA LEU A 83 5.38 -0.14 -5.58
C LEU A 83 4.02 -0.83 -5.54
N GLU A 84 3.48 -1.00 -4.34
CA GLU A 84 2.24 -1.73 -4.14
C GLU A 84 1.70 -1.62 -2.70
N THR A 85 0.39 -1.74 -2.59
CA THR A 85 -0.29 -2.13 -1.35
C THR A 85 -0.29 -3.64 -1.19
N GLU A 86 0.01 -4.10 0.03
CA GLU A 86 -0.08 -5.51 0.40
C GLU A 86 -0.57 -5.70 1.84
N THR A 87 -0.97 -6.92 2.18
CA THR A 87 -1.30 -7.30 3.56
C THR A 87 -0.38 -8.42 4.02
N HIS A 88 0.46 -8.11 5.00
CA HIS A 88 1.35 -9.06 5.65
C HIS A 88 0.71 -9.66 6.89
N GLY A 89 1.20 -10.83 7.29
CA GLY A 89 0.85 -11.49 8.53
C GLY A 89 0.18 -12.84 8.35
N ALA A 90 -0.16 -13.46 9.47
CA ALA A 90 -0.69 -14.82 9.53
C ALA A 90 -1.89 -14.88 10.46
N LEU A 91 -2.86 -15.74 10.11
CA LEU A 91 -4.09 -15.95 10.88
C LEU A 91 -4.80 -14.61 11.17
N PHE A 92 -4.90 -14.23 12.45
CA PHE A 92 -5.59 -13.03 12.91
C PHE A 92 -4.67 -11.82 13.12
N ILE A 93 -3.36 -11.96 12.91
CA ILE A 93 -2.38 -10.89 13.04
C ILE A 93 -1.96 -10.48 11.64
N LYS A 94 -2.58 -9.41 11.12
CA LYS A 94 -2.32 -8.90 9.78
C LYS A 94 -2.24 -7.37 9.77
N MET A 95 -1.40 -6.83 8.90
CA MET A 95 -1.28 -5.40 8.63
C MET A 95 -1.25 -5.15 7.14
N THR A 96 -2.07 -4.20 6.68
CA THR A 96 -2.02 -3.69 5.31
C THR A 96 -1.09 -2.49 5.28
N LEU A 97 -0.16 -2.44 4.32
CA LEU A 97 0.80 -1.36 4.15
C LEU A 97 0.97 -0.99 2.68
N ASP A 98 1.37 0.25 2.44
CA ASP A 98 1.87 0.72 1.14
C ASP A 98 3.39 0.63 1.13
N LYS A 99 3.95 0.04 0.08
CA LYS A 99 5.40 -0.08 -0.12
C LYS A 99 5.91 0.92 -1.14
N TYR A 100 7.10 1.43 -0.87
CA TYR A 100 7.79 2.41 -1.68
C TYR A 100 9.25 1.98 -1.90
N ASP A 101 9.74 2.20 -3.10
CA ASP A 101 11.15 2.09 -3.47
C ASP A 101 11.81 3.47 -3.45
N VAL A 102 13.14 3.47 -3.49
CA VAL A 102 13.89 4.71 -3.75
C VAL A 102 13.54 5.27 -5.12
N SER A 103 13.58 6.60 -5.23
CA SER A 103 13.52 7.25 -6.55
C SER A 103 14.81 6.96 -7.33
N ASP A 104 14.67 6.72 -8.63
CA ASP A 104 15.80 6.58 -9.56
C ASP A 104 16.58 7.90 -9.72
#